data_AF-A0A964IVM7-F1
#
_entry.id   AF-A0A964IVM7-F1
#
_cell.length_a   1.000
_cell.length_b   1.000
_cell.length_c   1.000
_cell.angle_alpha   90.00
_cell.angle_beta   90.00
_cell.angle_gamma   90.00
#
_symmetry.space_group_name_H-M   'P 1'
#
loop_
_entity.id
_entity.type
_entity.pdbx_description
1 polymer ?
#
loop_
_entity_poly.entity_id
_entity_poly.type
_entity_poly.pdbx_seq_one_letter_code
_entity_poly.pdbx_strand_id
1 'polypeptide(L)'
;MRIPLIQGQALVIRGWEPLPEAADLLSWANRVLNAPKGAQRRDMCDDGRGAYRFTSIVGGRLDACLFLARGTIEPIPERDAAAAMLGKIVDDAGLAAPLTLGDVG
;
A
#
# COMPACT_ATOMS: atom_id res chain seq x y z
N MET A 1 18.83 -4.46 14.39
CA MET A 1 18.75 -5.90 14.07
C MET A 1 17.62 -6.09 13.06
N ARG A 2 17.90 -6.55 11.83
CA ARG A 2 16.86 -6.88 10.84
C ARG A 2 16.52 -8.35 11.02
N ILE A 3 15.32 -8.66 11.50
CA ILE A 3 14.83 -10.03 11.56
C ILE A 3 14.36 -10.39 10.14
N PRO A 4 14.88 -11.46 9.52
CA PRO A 4 14.33 -11.96 8.27
C PRO A 4 12.90 -12.40 8.53
N LEU A 5 11.95 -11.62 8.04
CA LEU A 5 10.54 -11.98 8.05
C LEU A 5 10.36 -13.05 6.97
N ILE A 6 10.13 -14.31 7.39
CA ILE A 6 9.79 -15.42 6.48
C ILE A 6 8.47 -15.14 5.75
N GLN A 7 7.61 -14.31 6.35
CA GLN A 7 6.37 -13.77 5.79
C GLN A 7 6.36 -12.28 6.06
N GLY A 8 5.97 -11.44 5.09
CA GLY A 8 5.94 -9.99 5.27
C GLY A 8 5.05 -9.53 6.45
N GLN A 9 5.24 -8.30 6.90
CA GLN A 9 4.48 -7.75 8.04
C GLN A 9 3.45 -6.72 7.57
N ALA A 10 2.22 -6.84 8.05
CA ALA A 10 1.18 -5.82 7.89
C ALA A 10 0.95 -5.08 9.22
N LEU A 11 0.86 -3.75 9.12
CA LEU A 11 0.62 -2.84 10.24
C LEU A 11 -0.61 -1.99 9.92
N VAL A 12 -1.52 -1.86 10.88
CA VAL A 12 -2.64 -0.92 10.80
C VAL A 12 -2.31 0.26 11.70
N ILE A 13 -2.09 1.43 11.10
CA ILE A 13 -1.84 2.66 11.84
C ILE A 13 -3.18 3.38 11.98
N ARG A 14 -3.59 3.63 13.22
CA ARG A 14 -4.71 4.52 13.56
C ARG A 14 -4.14 5.69 14.34
N GLY A 15 -4.32 6.89 13.82
CA GLY A 15 -3.80 8.13 14.40
C GLY A 15 -4.91 9.15 14.59
N TRP A 16 -4.68 10.08 15.52
CA TRP A 16 -5.50 11.28 15.73
C TRP A 16 -4.92 12.49 14.99
N GLU A 17 -3.67 12.39 14.53
CA GLU A 17 -3.05 13.39 13.66
C GLU A 17 -3.57 13.25 12.23
N PRO A 18 -3.91 14.36 11.56
CA PRO A 18 -4.29 14.33 10.15
C PRO A 18 -3.19 13.73 9.28
N LEU A 19 -3.59 13.07 8.19
CA LEU A 19 -2.65 12.74 7.14
C LEU A 19 -2.04 14.03 6.56
N PRO A 20 -0.80 13.96 6.03
CA PRO A 20 -0.21 15.07 5.31
C PRO A 20 -1.13 15.53 4.17
N GLU A 21 -1.07 16.82 3.85
CA GLU A 21 -1.78 17.37 2.70
C GLU A 21 -1.32 16.71 1.39
N ALA A 22 -2.18 16.76 0.36
CA ALA A 22 -1.95 16.05 -0.90
C ALA A 22 -0.58 16.34 -1.53
N ALA A 23 -0.09 17.58 -1.42
CA ALA A 23 1.22 17.99 -1.92
C ALA A 23 2.40 17.27 -1.24
N ASP A 24 2.28 16.93 0.05
CA ASP A 24 3.33 16.31 0.85
C ASP A 24 3.14 14.79 1.00
N LEU A 25 1.95 14.29 0.69
CA LEU A 25 1.56 12.90 0.89
C LEU A 25 2.48 11.93 0.16
N LEU A 26 2.88 12.26 -1.07
CA LEU A 26 3.78 11.42 -1.88
C LEU A 26 5.16 11.26 -1.24
N SER A 27 5.72 12.37 -0.75
CA SER A 27 7.03 12.43 -0.10
C SER A 27 7.01 11.74 1.26
N TRP A 28 5.91 11.89 2.00
CA TRP A 28 5.69 11.16 3.24
C TRP A 28 5.55 9.65 2.99
N ALA A 29 4.72 9.24 2.03
CA ALA A 29 4.51 7.83 1.68
C ALA A 29 5.83 7.16 1.25
N ASN A 30 6.69 7.88 0.53
CA ASN A 30 8.02 7.40 0.18
C ASN A 30 8.90 7.10 1.38
N ARG A 31 8.90 7.99 2.38
CA ARG A 31 9.67 7.78 3.62
C ARG A 31 9.12 6.61 4.41
N VAL A 32 7.81 6.44 4.44
CA VAL A 32 7.14 5.32 5.13
C VAL A 32 7.45 3.98 4.46
N LEU A 33 7.33 3.91 3.12
CA LEU A 33 7.64 2.69 2.37
C LEU A 33 9.13 2.34 2.42
N ASN A 34 10.00 3.35 2.53
CA ASN A 34 11.45 3.18 2.57
C ASN A 34 11.96 2.25 1.44
N ALA A 35 11.43 2.49 0.23
CA ALA A 35 11.64 1.62 -0.92
C ALA A 35 13.15 1.50 -1.24
N PRO A 36 13.67 0.28 -1.48
CA PRO A 36 15.08 0.09 -1.76
C PRO A 36 15.46 0.68 -3.12
N LYS A 37 16.75 0.99 -3.30
CA LYS A 37 17.26 1.50 -4.57
C LYS A 37 16.96 0.52 -5.71
N GLY A 38 16.35 1.01 -6.79
CA GLY A 38 15.96 0.20 -7.94
C GLY A 38 14.59 -0.46 -7.82
N ALA A 39 13.85 -0.22 -6.73
CA ALA A 39 12.44 -0.56 -6.66
C ALA A 39 11.65 0.25 -7.70
N GLN A 40 10.74 -0.44 -8.38
CA GLN A 40 9.71 0.18 -9.20
C GLN A 40 8.59 0.68 -8.28
N ARG A 41 7.97 1.80 -8.66
CA ARG A 41 6.89 2.41 -7.90
C ARG A 41 5.61 2.47 -8.71
N ARG A 42 4.50 2.14 -8.06
CA ARG A 42 3.15 2.37 -8.60
C ARG A 42 2.29 3.01 -7.53
N ASP A 43 1.67 4.12 -7.89
CA ASP A 43 0.84 4.92 -7.02
C ASP A 43 -0.54 5.07 -7.64
N MET A 44 -1.59 4.91 -6.83
CA MET A 44 -2.97 5.16 -7.22
C MET A 44 -3.60 6.09 -6.19
N CYS A 45 -3.85 7.32 -6.62
CA CYS A 45 -4.42 8.37 -5.78
C CYS A 45 -5.77 8.78 -6.38
N ASP A 46 -6.84 8.58 -5.62
CA ASP A 46 -8.17 9.10 -5.93
C ASP A 46 -8.53 10.12 -4.84
N ASP A 47 -8.19 11.38 -5.10
CA ASP A 47 -8.46 12.50 -4.19
C ASP A 47 -9.97 12.70 -3.97
N GLY A 48 -10.80 12.40 -4.98
CA GLY A 48 -12.25 12.53 -4.89
C GLY A 48 -12.88 11.55 -3.90
N ARG A 49 -12.27 10.36 -3.76
CA ARG A 49 -12.66 9.34 -2.77
C ARG A 49 -11.80 9.36 -1.50
N GLY A 50 -10.76 10.19 -1.46
CA GLY A 50 -9.80 10.23 -0.37
C GLY A 50 -9.00 8.93 -0.22
N ALA A 51 -8.84 8.14 -1.28
CA ALA A 51 -8.19 6.84 -1.25
C ALA A 51 -6.81 6.90 -1.91
N TYR A 52 -5.77 6.52 -1.19
CA TYR A 52 -4.38 6.60 -1.66
C TYR A 52 -3.66 5.30 -1.43
N ARG A 53 -2.90 4.91 -2.44
CA ARG A 53 -2.26 3.60 -2.47
C ARG A 53 -0.89 3.74 -3.10
N PHE A 54 0.12 3.26 -2.39
CA PHE A 54 1.51 3.37 -2.80
C PHE A 54 2.15 2.00 -2.70
N THR A 55 2.93 1.62 -3.71
CA THR A 55 3.59 0.31 -3.74
C THR A 55 5.05 0.42 -4.13
N SER A 56 5.88 -0.40 -3.47
CA SER A 56 7.28 -0.66 -3.79
C SER A 56 7.36 -2.06 -4.40
N ILE A 57 7.98 -2.18 -5.57
CA ILE A 57 8.09 -3.44 -6.31
C ILE A 57 9.57 -3.72 -6.60
N VAL A 58 10.06 -4.88 -6.20
CA VAL A 58 11.45 -5.29 -6.42
C VAL A 58 11.46 -6.58 -7.24
N GLY A 59 12.12 -6.56 -8.40
CA GLY A 59 12.16 -7.73 -9.30
C GLY A 59 10.78 -8.22 -9.74
N GLY A 60 9.83 -7.30 -9.93
CA GLY A 60 8.44 -7.62 -10.29
C GLY A 60 7.58 -8.15 -9.15
N ARG A 61 8.08 -8.16 -7.90
CA ARG A 61 7.35 -8.63 -6.72
C ARG A 61 7.01 -7.50 -5.77
N LEU A 62 5.86 -7.57 -5.11
CA LEU A 62 5.46 -6.58 -4.11
C LEU A 62 6.40 -6.66 -2.91
N ASP A 63 7.16 -5.60 -2.68
CA ASP A 63 8.10 -5.47 -1.56
C ASP A 63 7.41 -4.80 -0.37
N ALA A 64 6.69 -3.70 -0.62
CA ALA A 64 5.90 -2.99 0.37
C ALA A 64 4.66 -2.33 -0.25
N CYS A 65 3.62 -2.14 0.54
CA CYS A 65 2.43 -1.39 0.15
C CYS A 65 1.92 -0.53 1.31
N LEU A 66 1.31 0.60 0.96
CA LEU A 66 0.69 1.53 1.89
C LEU A 66 -0.68 1.92 1.36
N PHE A 67 -1.71 1.71 2.18
CA PHE A 67 -3.09 2.06 1.87
C PHE A 67 -3.56 3.12 2.88
N LEU A 68 -4.12 4.22 2.37
CA LEU A 68 -4.68 5.30 3.16
C LEU A 68 -6.09 5.59 2.68
N ALA A 69 -7.00 5.86 3.61
CA ALA A 69 -8.33 6.38 3.31
C ALA A 69 -8.61 7.59 4.21
N ARG A 70 -9.08 8.68 3.60
CA ARG A 70 -9.65 9.84 4.29
C ARG A 70 -11.16 9.61 4.42
N GLY A 71 -11.59 9.04 5.53
CA GLY A 71 -12.99 8.69 5.77
C GLY A 71 -13.32 7.22 5.45
N THR A 72 -14.60 6.92 5.21
CA THR A 72 -15.12 5.53 5.16
C THR A 72 -15.56 5.07 3.78
N ILE A 73 -15.30 5.84 2.72
CA ILE A 73 -15.92 5.57 1.41
C ILE A 73 -15.26 4.39 0.68
N GLU A 74 -13.93 4.25 0.80
CA GLU A 74 -13.21 3.20 0.08
C GLU A 74 -12.72 2.11 1.06
N PRO A 75 -13.06 0.83 0.83
CA PRO A 75 -12.55 -0.26 1.65
C PRO A 75 -11.04 -0.45 1.46
N ILE A 76 -10.32 -0.42 2.58
CA ILE A 76 -8.90 -0.81 2.67
C ILE A 76 -8.83 -2.33 2.86
N PRO A 77 -7.86 -3.04 2.26
CA PRO A 77 -7.70 -4.47 2.49
C PRO A 77 -7.53 -4.80 3.97
N GLU A 78 -8.16 -5.89 4.38
CA GLU A 78 -7.91 -6.47 5.69
C GLU A 78 -6.42 -6.85 5.82
N ARG A 79 -5.95 -6.88 7.07
CA ARG A 79 -4.53 -7.11 7.40
C ARG A 79 -3.98 -8.37 6.72
N ASP A 80 -4.72 -9.48 6.78
CA ASP A 80 -4.26 -10.77 6.30
C ASP A 80 -4.26 -10.82 4.77
N ALA A 81 -5.26 -10.19 4.14
CA ALA A 81 -5.28 -10.00 2.70
C ALA A 81 -4.08 -9.17 2.23
N ALA A 82 -3.77 -8.06 2.93
CA ALA A 82 -2.63 -7.22 2.62
C ALA A 82 -1.29 -7.96 2.80
N ALA A 83 -1.12 -8.69 3.90
CA ALA A 83 0.07 -9.49 4.18
C ALA A 83 0.28 -10.58 3.11
N ALA A 84 -0.80 -11.22 2.66
CA ALA A 84 -0.76 -12.25 1.62
C ALA A 84 -0.35 -11.73 0.24
N MET A 85 -0.33 -10.42 0.00
CA MET A 85 0.18 -9.85 -1.26
C MET A 85 1.71 -9.73 -1.29
N LEU A 86 2.35 -9.62 -0.13
CA LEU A 86 3.78 -9.37 -0.03
C LEU A 86 4.57 -10.53 -0.66
N GLY A 87 5.54 -10.20 -1.50
CA GLY A 87 6.37 -11.13 -2.25
C GLY A 87 5.69 -11.74 -3.49
N LYS A 88 4.39 -11.51 -3.72
CA LYS A 88 3.73 -11.96 -4.96
C LYS A 88 4.21 -11.17 -6.16
N ILE A 89 4.25 -11.83 -7.32
CA ILE A 89 4.45 -11.16 -8.60
C ILE A 89 3.25 -10.25 -8.82
N VAL A 90 3.52 -9.00 -9.20
CA VAL A 90 2.46 -8.03 -9.47
C VAL A 90 2.59 -7.56 -10.91
N ASP A 91 1.55 -7.83 -11.69
CA ASP A 91 1.33 -7.25 -13.00
C ASP A 91 0.31 -6.10 -12.89
N ASP A 92 0.00 -5.45 -14.01
CA ASP A 92 -0.92 -4.30 -14.05
C ASP A 92 -2.31 -4.69 -13.49
N ALA A 93 -2.77 -5.90 -13.80
CA ALA A 93 -4.03 -6.44 -13.34
C ALA A 93 -4.00 -6.83 -11.85
N GLY A 94 -2.90 -7.38 -11.37
CA GLY A 94 -2.68 -7.77 -9.97
C GLY A 94 -2.38 -6.58 -9.06
N LEU A 95 -2.02 -5.43 -9.62
CA LEU A 95 -2.21 -4.16 -8.92
C LEU A 95 -3.70 -3.84 -8.88
N ALA A 96 -4.43 -3.85 -10.00
CA ALA A 96 -5.87 -3.52 -10.04
C ALA A 96 -6.82 -4.45 -9.23
N ALA A 97 -6.50 -5.72 -9.02
CA ALA A 97 -7.40 -6.73 -8.42
C ALA A 97 -7.53 -6.68 -6.89
N PRO A 98 -6.45 -6.54 -6.08
CA PRO A 98 -6.59 -6.17 -4.68
C PRO A 98 -7.10 -4.74 -4.48
N LEU A 99 -7.28 -3.98 -5.58
CA LEU A 99 -7.80 -2.61 -5.62
C LEU A 99 -9.32 -2.53 -5.86
N THR A 100 -10.01 -3.67 -5.97
CA THR A 100 -11.47 -3.78 -5.92
C THR A 100 -11.86 -4.61 -4.71
N LEU A 101 -11.85 -4.04 -3.50
CA LEU A 101 -12.57 -4.64 -2.38
C LEU A 101 -14.06 -4.41 -2.60
N GLY A 102 -14.63 -5.34 -3.34
CA GLY A 102 -16.04 -5.39 -3.70
C GLY A 102 -16.24 -6.57 -4.64
N ASP A 103 -15.84 -7.76 -4.20
CA ASP A 103 -16.42 -9.06 -4.61
C ASP A 103 -15.61 -10.19 -3.97
N VAL A 104 -15.93 -10.48 -2.71
CA VAL A 104 -15.86 -11.85 -2.18
C VAL A 104 -17.30 -12.23 -1.87
N GLY A 105 -17.95 -12.80 -2.89
CA GLY A 105 -19.14 -13.64 -2.75
C GLY A 105 -18.73 -15.11 -2.69
#